data_AF-A0A830H785-F1
#
_entry.id   AF-A0A830H785-F1
#
_cell.length_a   1.000
_cell.length_b   1.000
_cell.length_c   1.000
_cell.angle_alpha   90.00
_cell.angle_beta   90.00
_cell.angle_gamma   90.00
#
_symmetry.space_group_name_H-M   'P 1'
#
loop_
_entity.id
_entity.type
_entity.pdbx_description
1 polymer ?
#
loop_
_entity_poly.entity_id
_entity_poly.type
_entity_poly.pdbx_seq_one_letter_code
_entity_poly.pdbx_strand_id
1 'polypeptide(L)'
;MAFSFACPSALEITVFVEDTDAYEVLYHNNYAKYALRGIWAALGGGSGAHAVASALLEESSSLVNTTILVQRFLVGAILGARLAVNVTLTEVDDEFITAYVNITGTGESAKTIYTDILLRIACEDDMGPCPLPGTIVENANKCTGDLPAFMNAMMGLRFPHAQGPNLSCVAGPRARQKCYNLPFYVQPDECDDAGTNFLSNRSVVNFFERGRNLIDADTGKSLLGRLKDEGQLIVVARFDNIKFGQRPHRVGPGAKVEVRTAISLLNKKTQLMHHQSLWLISRDGTGEAGRDDVLLASGFVLCACVNRGEMKPMPIVSWWEDMTSAFCGMST
;
A
#
# COMPACT_ATOMS: atom_id res chain seq x y z
N MET A 1 39.87 -16.90 -4.09
CA MET A 1 39.34 -15.76 -4.87
C MET A 1 38.10 -15.27 -4.14
N ALA A 2 38.11 -14.04 -3.60
CA ALA A 2 36.91 -13.44 -3.04
C ALA A 2 36.08 -12.88 -4.21
N PHE A 3 34.95 -13.52 -4.51
CA PHE A 3 33.97 -12.91 -5.41
C PHE A 3 33.39 -11.69 -4.69
N SER A 4 33.69 -10.50 -5.21
CA SER A 4 33.00 -9.27 -4.82
C SER A 4 31.53 -9.45 -5.23
N PHE A 5 30.67 -9.66 -4.25
CA PHE A 5 29.22 -9.64 -4.44
C PHE A 5 28.80 -8.18 -4.55
N ALA A 6 28.70 -7.66 -5.78
CA ALA A 6 27.99 -6.42 -6.02
C ALA A 6 26.48 -6.67 -5.88
N CYS A 7 25.77 -5.77 -5.20
CA CYS A 7 24.31 -5.75 -5.24
C CYS A 7 23.86 -5.80 -6.71
N PRO A 8 22.90 -6.66 -7.08
CA PRO A 8 22.53 -6.82 -8.49
C PRO A 8 22.09 -5.48 -9.08
N SER A 9 22.38 -5.30 -10.37
CA SER A 9 21.88 -4.17 -11.16
C SER A 9 20.35 -4.10 -11.08
N ALA A 10 19.81 -2.90 -11.31
CA ALA A 10 18.38 -2.64 -11.28
C ALA A 10 17.55 -3.74 -11.99
N LEU A 11 16.47 -4.18 -11.35
CA LEU A 11 15.54 -5.13 -11.98
C LEU A 11 14.76 -4.40 -13.07
N GLU A 12 14.90 -4.85 -14.31
CA GLU A 12 14.11 -4.31 -15.43
C GLU A 12 12.72 -4.95 -15.48
N ILE A 13 11.70 -4.10 -15.66
CA ILE A 13 10.29 -4.50 -15.78
C ILE A 13 9.70 -3.77 -16.98
N THR A 14 8.83 -4.45 -17.73
CA THR A 14 7.96 -3.81 -18.73
C THR A 14 6.54 -3.80 -18.19
N VAL A 15 5.86 -2.67 -18.30
CA VAL A 15 4.44 -2.54 -17.92
C VAL A 15 3.58 -3.21 -18.99
N PHE A 16 2.83 -4.23 -18.60
CA PHE A 16 1.88 -4.93 -19.48
C PHE A 16 0.43 -4.49 -19.20
N VAL A 17 -0.48 -4.88 -20.09
CA VAL A 17 -1.89 -4.45 -20.03
C VAL A 17 -2.58 -4.91 -18.76
N GLU A 18 -2.19 -6.08 -18.23
CA GLU A 18 -2.70 -6.64 -16.98
C GLU A 18 -2.26 -5.85 -15.75
N ASP A 19 -1.22 -5.02 -15.89
CA ASP A 19 -0.73 -4.18 -14.81
C ASP A 19 -1.41 -2.78 -14.77
N THR A 20 -2.18 -2.44 -15.81
CA THR A 20 -2.75 -1.09 -16.01
C THR A 20 -4.25 -1.01 -15.84
N ASP A 21 -4.73 0.18 -15.47
CA ASP A 21 -6.15 0.51 -15.48
C ASP A 21 -6.70 0.75 -16.90
N ALA A 22 -8.00 1.08 -16.99
CA ALA A 22 -8.67 1.35 -18.26
C ALA A 22 -8.13 2.59 -19.01
N TYR A 23 -7.24 3.37 -18.39
CA TYR A 23 -6.53 4.50 -18.99
C TYR A 23 -5.08 4.16 -19.34
N GLU A 24 -4.72 2.88 -19.33
CA GLU A 24 -3.37 2.38 -19.62
C GLU A 24 -2.32 2.89 -18.61
N VAL A 25 -2.76 3.30 -17.40
CA VAL A 25 -1.88 3.73 -16.31
C VAL A 25 -1.68 2.61 -15.31
N LEU A 26 -0.44 2.39 -14.88
CA LEU A 26 -0.07 1.34 -13.93
C LEU A 26 -0.83 1.50 -12.60
N TYR A 27 -1.48 0.42 -12.14
CA TYR A 27 -2.15 0.42 -10.85
C TYR A 27 -1.16 0.65 -9.70
N HIS A 28 -1.59 1.40 -8.68
CA HIS A 28 -0.70 1.78 -7.58
C HIS A 28 -0.16 0.59 -6.78
N ASN A 29 -0.97 -0.47 -6.66
CA ASN A 29 -0.58 -1.73 -6.00
C ASN A 29 0.57 -2.46 -6.72
N ASN A 30 0.69 -2.31 -8.06
CA ASN A 30 1.69 -3.02 -8.85
C ASN A 30 3.09 -2.43 -8.64
N TYR A 31 3.21 -1.16 -8.25
CA TYR A 31 4.51 -0.63 -7.82
C TYR A 31 5.05 -1.33 -6.57
N ALA A 32 4.20 -1.66 -5.59
CA ALA A 32 4.63 -2.42 -4.41
C ALA A 32 5.04 -3.84 -4.77
N LYS A 33 4.32 -4.49 -5.70
CA LYS A 33 4.70 -5.79 -6.29
C LYS A 33 6.08 -5.72 -6.95
N TYR A 34 6.32 -4.71 -7.77
CA TYR A 34 7.60 -4.50 -8.45
C TYR A 34 8.73 -4.23 -7.46
N ALA A 35 8.47 -3.47 -6.40
CA ALA A 35 9.43 -3.20 -5.33
C ALA A 35 9.84 -4.48 -4.61
N LEU A 36 8.88 -5.34 -4.24
CA LEU A 36 9.20 -6.63 -3.60
C LEU A 36 10.03 -7.54 -4.50
N ARG A 37 9.72 -7.59 -5.80
CA ARG A 37 10.54 -8.34 -6.77
C ARG A 37 11.97 -7.81 -6.84
N GLY A 38 12.14 -6.49 -6.85
CA GLY A 38 13.47 -5.87 -6.79
C GLY A 38 14.23 -6.24 -5.52
N ILE A 39 13.54 -6.27 -4.37
CA ILE A 39 14.18 -6.60 -3.10
C ILE A 39 14.57 -8.08 -3.03
N TRP A 40 13.71 -9.00 -3.49
CA TRP A 40 14.08 -10.42 -3.59
C TRP A 40 15.29 -10.62 -4.50
N ALA A 41 15.39 -9.87 -5.60
CA ALA A 41 16.58 -9.89 -6.44
C ALA A 41 17.81 -9.41 -5.67
N ALA A 42 17.72 -8.28 -4.94
CA ALA A 42 18.81 -7.74 -4.13
C ALA A 42 19.29 -8.71 -3.03
N LEU A 43 18.36 -9.30 -2.28
CA LEU A 43 18.66 -10.26 -1.20
C LEU A 43 19.26 -11.57 -1.70
N GLY A 44 18.97 -11.95 -2.94
CA GLY A 44 19.52 -13.13 -3.60
C GLY A 44 20.96 -12.99 -4.07
N GLY A 45 21.50 -11.76 -4.08
CA GLY A 45 22.83 -11.46 -4.59
C GLY A 45 23.01 -11.86 -6.07
N GLY A 46 24.24 -12.20 -6.46
CA GLY A 46 24.57 -12.65 -7.83
C GLY A 46 23.91 -13.97 -8.25
N SER A 47 23.32 -14.71 -7.30
CA SER A 47 22.55 -15.93 -7.52
C SER A 47 21.05 -15.68 -7.69
N GLY A 48 20.61 -14.43 -7.51
CA GLY A 48 19.23 -13.98 -7.70
C GLY A 48 18.23 -14.64 -6.75
N ALA A 49 16.95 -14.55 -7.11
CA ALA A 49 15.83 -14.99 -6.26
C ALA A 49 15.86 -16.46 -5.84
N HIS A 50 16.62 -17.32 -6.54
CA HIS A 50 16.73 -18.74 -6.19
C HIS A 50 17.44 -18.96 -4.84
N ALA A 51 18.48 -18.19 -4.54
CA ALA A 51 19.20 -18.30 -3.26
C ALA A 51 18.32 -17.91 -2.06
N VAL A 52 17.47 -16.88 -2.23
CA VAL A 52 16.47 -16.50 -1.24
C VAL A 52 15.45 -17.61 -1.05
N ALA A 53 14.91 -18.15 -2.16
CA ALA A 53 13.94 -19.23 -2.10
C ALA A 53 14.51 -20.48 -1.40
N SER A 54 15.76 -20.87 -1.67
CA SER A 54 16.41 -22.00 -1.00
C SER A 54 16.56 -21.77 0.51
N ALA A 55 17.05 -20.61 0.94
CA ALA A 55 17.21 -20.30 2.36
C ALA A 55 15.87 -20.31 3.12
N LEU A 56 14.82 -19.76 2.50
CA LEU A 56 13.48 -19.75 3.07
C LEU A 56 12.86 -21.16 3.12
N LEU A 57 13.09 -21.99 2.10
CA LEU A 57 12.60 -23.38 2.08
C LEU A 57 13.29 -24.24 3.14
N GLU A 58 14.61 -24.07 3.35
CA GLU A 58 15.37 -24.79 4.38
C GLU A 58 14.83 -24.51 5.79
N GLU A 59 14.43 -23.26 6.04
CA GLU A 59 13.89 -22.83 7.34
C GLU A 59 12.36 -22.87 7.42
N SER A 60 11.67 -23.38 6.38
CA SER A 60 10.20 -23.41 6.29
C SER A 60 9.55 -22.04 6.57
N SER A 61 10.16 -20.98 6.06
CA SER A 61 9.79 -19.59 6.31
C SER A 61 9.51 -18.83 5.02
N SER A 62 9.05 -17.59 5.13
CA SER A 62 8.69 -16.72 4.00
C SER A 62 8.98 -15.27 4.34
N LEU A 63 9.51 -14.52 3.37
CA LEU A 63 9.64 -13.08 3.48
C LEU A 63 8.31 -12.39 3.17
N VAL A 64 7.81 -11.63 4.13
CA VAL A 64 6.56 -10.89 4.01
C VAL A 64 6.79 -9.39 4.14
N ASN A 65 6.05 -8.61 3.35
CA ASN A 65 5.98 -7.17 3.54
C ASN A 65 5.15 -6.87 4.79
N THR A 66 5.74 -6.36 5.86
CA THR A 66 5.02 -6.05 7.11
C THR A 66 4.55 -4.61 7.17
N THR A 67 5.22 -3.69 6.47
CA THR A 67 4.82 -2.29 6.45
C THR A 67 5.30 -1.56 5.19
N ILE A 68 4.40 -0.83 4.53
CA ILE A 68 4.78 0.25 3.61
C ILE A 68 4.88 1.52 4.45
N LEU A 69 6.11 1.95 4.76
CA LEU A 69 6.34 3.16 5.56
C LEU A 69 5.91 4.38 4.76
N VAL A 70 6.32 4.45 3.51
CA VAL A 70 5.97 5.52 2.57
C VAL A 70 5.97 4.95 1.15
N GLN A 71 4.98 5.32 0.34
CA GLN A 71 5.01 5.11 -1.10
C GLN A 71 4.47 6.35 -1.79
N ARG A 72 5.30 7.03 -2.57
CA ARG A 72 4.98 8.31 -3.23
C ARG A 72 4.85 8.11 -4.72
N PHE A 73 3.80 8.65 -5.30
CA PHE A 73 3.59 8.64 -6.75
C PHE A 73 3.93 10.01 -7.30
N LEU A 74 4.95 10.04 -8.17
CA LEU A 74 5.42 11.28 -8.80
C LEU A 74 4.83 11.38 -10.21
N VAL A 75 4.89 10.28 -10.95
CA VAL A 75 4.34 10.13 -12.30
C VAL A 75 3.74 8.74 -12.42
N GLY A 76 2.61 8.61 -13.12
CA GLY A 76 2.04 7.30 -13.47
C GLY A 76 2.81 6.67 -14.63
N ALA A 77 3.34 5.47 -14.42
CA ALA A 77 3.85 4.63 -15.50
C ALA A 77 2.69 4.21 -16.40
N ILE A 78 2.95 4.12 -17.70
CA ILE A 78 1.95 3.80 -18.72
C ILE A 78 2.25 2.43 -19.34
N LEU A 79 1.27 1.86 -20.03
CA LEU A 79 1.42 0.65 -20.82
C LEU A 79 2.65 0.71 -21.74
N GLY A 80 3.45 -0.34 -21.72
CA GLY A 80 4.68 -0.43 -22.51
C GLY A 80 5.88 0.32 -21.93
N ALA A 81 5.72 1.08 -20.83
CA ALA A 81 6.84 1.71 -20.17
C ALA A 81 7.85 0.66 -19.69
N ARG A 82 9.14 0.91 -19.96
CA ARG A 82 10.24 0.12 -19.41
C ARG A 82 10.74 0.80 -18.15
N LEU A 83 10.78 0.04 -17.08
CA LEU A 83 11.08 0.49 -15.73
C LEU A 83 12.33 -0.19 -15.19
N ALA A 84 13.13 0.56 -14.44
CA ALA A 84 14.21 0.04 -13.61
C ALA A 84 13.80 0.17 -12.14
N VAL A 85 13.80 -0.95 -11.43
CA VAL A 85 13.57 -1.02 -9.99
C VAL A 85 14.93 -1.05 -9.29
N ASN A 86 15.28 0.09 -8.67
CA ASN A 86 16.52 0.26 -7.93
C ASN A 86 16.24 0.05 -6.45
N VAL A 87 17.02 -0.80 -5.79
CA VAL A 87 16.84 -1.12 -4.38
C VAL A 87 18.08 -0.71 -3.60
N THR A 88 17.85 -0.07 -2.46
CA THR A 88 18.86 0.21 -1.45
C THR A 88 18.32 -0.33 -0.13
N LEU A 89 19.01 -1.31 0.45
CA LEU A 89 18.70 -1.76 1.80
C LEU A 89 19.28 -0.73 2.76
N THR A 90 18.52 -0.28 3.74
CA THR A 90 18.93 0.86 4.58
C THR A 90 19.10 0.47 6.05
N GLU A 91 18.39 -0.57 6.49
CA GLU A 91 18.43 -1.08 7.86
C GLU A 91 18.25 -2.58 7.78
N VAL A 92 19.11 -3.31 8.49
CA VAL A 92 19.08 -4.76 8.58
C VAL A 92 19.21 -5.11 10.06
N ASP A 93 18.18 -5.75 10.59
CA ASP A 93 18.11 -6.30 11.93
C ASP A 93 17.82 -7.81 11.81
N ASP A 94 17.86 -8.54 12.92
CA ASP A 94 17.49 -9.96 12.98
C ASP A 94 15.98 -10.17 12.75
N GLU A 95 15.17 -9.14 12.99
CA GLU A 95 13.70 -9.20 12.85
C GLU A 95 13.18 -8.66 11.51
N PHE A 96 13.85 -7.66 10.93
CA PHE A 96 13.35 -7.00 9.73
C PHE A 96 14.45 -6.36 8.89
N ILE A 97 14.11 -6.12 7.62
CA ILE A 97 14.90 -5.35 6.66
C ILE A 97 14.06 -4.15 6.21
N THR A 98 14.62 -2.95 6.31
CA THR A 98 14.05 -1.75 5.68
C THR A 98 14.73 -1.55 4.32
N ALA A 99 13.91 -1.41 3.28
CA ALA A 99 14.37 -1.21 1.91
C ALA A 99 13.76 0.06 1.32
N TYR A 100 14.62 0.92 0.78
CA TYR A 100 14.25 2.00 -0.11
C TYR A 100 14.28 1.49 -1.55
N VAL A 101 13.21 1.74 -2.28
CA VAL A 101 13.05 1.36 -3.68
C VAL A 101 12.67 2.58 -4.49
N ASN A 102 13.41 2.81 -5.57
CA ASN A 102 13.13 3.86 -6.53
C ASN A 102 12.84 3.22 -7.90
N ILE A 103 11.66 3.50 -8.44
CA ILE A 103 11.23 2.98 -9.74
C ILE A 103 11.30 4.12 -10.76
N THR A 104 12.16 3.94 -11.75
CA THR A 104 12.49 4.93 -12.78
C THR A 104 12.21 4.37 -14.16
N GLY A 105 12.01 5.24 -15.14
CA GLY A 105 11.98 4.81 -16.54
C GLY A 105 13.36 4.39 -17.02
N THR A 106 13.40 3.63 -18.10
CA THR A 106 14.61 3.35 -18.88
C THR A 106 14.39 3.76 -20.34
N GLY A 107 15.47 3.81 -21.12
CA GLY A 107 15.41 4.26 -22.51
C GLY A 107 14.91 5.70 -22.65
N GLU A 108 13.88 5.92 -23.44
CA GLU A 108 13.30 7.26 -23.68
C GLU A 108 12.74 7.92 -22.40
N SER A 109 12.38 7.12 -21.40
CA SER A 109 11.87 7.58 -20.11
C SER A 109 12.92 7.63 -19.00
N ALA A 110 14.22 7.52 -19.32
CA ALA A 110 15.31 7.32 -18.34
C ALA A 110 15.42 8.37 -17.21
N LYS A 111 14.81 9.55 -17.37
CA LYS A 111 14.82 10.63 -16.36
C LYS A 111 13.55 10.70 -15.52
N THR A 112 12.55 9.90 -15.84
CA THR A 112 11.25 9.94 -15.17
C THR A 112 11.30 9.06 -13.93
N ILE A 113 11.18 9.66 -12.76
CA ILE A 113 10.91 8.92 -11.53
C ILE A 113 9.41 8.72 -11.43
N TYR A 114 8.98 7.47 -11.34
CA TYR A 114 7.57 7.14 -11.21
C TYR A 114 7.17 7.08 -9.73
N THR A 115 7.97 6.40 -8.91
CA THR A 115 7.68 6.25 -7.49
C THR A 115 8.91 6.04 -6.62
N ASP A 116 8.79 6.50 -5.38
CA ASP A 116 9.68 6.20 -4.26
C ASP A 116 8.92 5.39 -3.22
N ILE A 117 9.50 4.28 -2.76
CA ILE A 117 8.90 3.38 -1.79
C ILE A 117 9.91 3.11 -0.68
N LEU A 118 9.46 3.21 0.56
CA LEU A 118 10.17 2.73 1.74
C LEU A 118 9.30 1.68 2.40
N LEU A 119 9.81 0.47 2.50
CA LEU A 119 9.06 -0.67 3.01
C LEU A 119 9.89 -1.50 3.97
N ARG A 120 9.20 -2.23 4.85
CA ARG A 120 9.79 -3.13 5.83
C ARG A 120 9.35 -4.56 5.53
N ILE A 121 10.32 -5.45 5.45
CA ILE A 121 10.13 -6.88 5.25
C ILE A 121 10.55 -7.60 6.51
N ALA A 122 9.81 -8.61 6.92
CA ALA A 122 10.19 -9.53 7.98
C ALA A 122 10.08 -10.97 7.48
N CYS A 123 10.56 -11.91 8.29
CA CYS A 123 10.35 -13.32 8.06
C CYS A 123 9.13 -13.80 8.85
N GLU A 124 8.33 -14.68 8.26
CA GLU A 124 7.24 -15.38 8.92
C GLU A 124 7.30 -16.88 8.59
N ASP A 125 6.88 -17.71 9.54
CA ASP A 125 6.65 -19.14 9.39
C ASP A 125 5.18 -19.49 9.74
N ASP A 126 4.86 -20.78 9.79
CA ASP A 126 3.51 -21.25 10.15
C ASP A 126 3.04 -20.82 11.56
N MET A 127 3.97 -20.46 12.45
CA MET A 127 3.69 -20.04 13.82
C MET A 127 3.56 -18.51 13.94
N GLY A 128 4.25 -17.76 13.09
CA GLY A 128 4.15 -16.30 12.99
C GLY A 128 5.47 -15.64 12.64
N PRO A 129 5.74 -14.41 13.13
CA PRO A 129 7.02 -13.75 12.94
C PRO A 129 8.18 -14.62 13.45
N CYS A 130 9.20 -14.79 12.62
CA CYS A 130 10.40 -15.53 12.95
C CYS A 130 11.65 -14.72 12.57
N PRO A 131 12.83 -15.04 13.13
CA PRO A 131 14.07 -14.37 12.77
C PRO A 131 14.38 -14.52 11.28
N LEU A 132 15.07 -13.55 10.71
CA LEU A 132 15.56 -13.63 9.34
C LEU A 132 16.66 -14.71 9.23
N PRO A 133 16.62 -15.56 8.19
CA PRO A 133 17.68 -16.51 7.91
C PRO A 133 19.05 -15.82 7.83
N GLY A 134 20.06 -16.42 8.45
CA GLY A 134 21.40 -15.78 8.55
C GLY A 134 22.03 -15.46 7.20
N THR A 135 21.75 -16.28 6.17
CA THR A 135 22.19 -16.05 4.79
C THR A 135 21.55 -14.80 4.17
N ILE A 136 20.28 -14.52 4.49
CA ILE A 136 19.57 -13.33 4.04
C ILE A 136 20.13 -12.09 4.74
N VAL A 137 20.37 -12.16 6.05
CA VAL A 137 20.99 -11.08 6.83
C VAL A 137 22.40 -10.76 6.31
N GLU A 138 23.21 -11.79 6.03
CA GLU A 138 24.56 -11.60 5.48
C GLU A 138 24.53 -10.92 4.10
N ASN A 139 23.64 -11.35 3.20
CA ASN A 139 23.49 -10.75 1.88
C ASN A 139 22.93 -9.32 1.96
N ALA A 140 21.98 -9.08 2.86
CA ALA A 140 21.41 -7.77 3.08
C ALA A 140 22.49 -6.78 3.53
N ASN A 141 23.34 -7.17 4.49
CA ASN A 141 24.44 -6.36 4.99
C ASN A 141 25.48 -5.99 3.92
N LYS A 142 25.66 -6.82 2.89
CA LYS A 142 26.53 -6.50 1.73
C LYS A 142 25.93 -5.45 0.79
N CYS A 143 24.61 -5.26 0.84
CA CYS A 143 23.85 -4.39 -0.03
C CYS A 143 23.32 -3.13 0.68
N THR A 144 23.70 -2.92 1.95
CA THR A 144 23.25 -1.77 2.74
C THR A 144 23.87 -0.48 2.20
N GLY A 145 23.06 0.56 2.09
CA GLY A 145 23.48 1.90 1.69
C GLY A 145 22.68 2.98 2.42
N ASP A 146 23.12 4.23 2.25
CA ASP A 146 22.48 5.37 2.88
C ASP A 146 21.12 5.70 2.24
N LEU A 147 20.14 5.97 3.10
CA LEU A 147 18.85 6.50 2.65
C LEU A 147 19.03 7.92 2.08
N PRO A 148 18.41 8.26 0.92
CA PRO A 148 18.49 9.61 0.38
C PRO A 148 18.05 10.67 1.40
N ALA A 149 18.75 11.81 1.43
CA ALA A 149 18.52 12.86 2.43
C ALA A 149 17.06 13.35 2.49
N PHE A 150 16.36 13.38 1.36
CA PHE A 150 14.95 13.79 1.32
C PHE A 150 14.02 12.76 1.98
N MET A 151 14.33 11.46 1.89
CA MET A 151 13.58 10.40 2.56
C MET A 151 13.83 10.46 4.07
N ASN A 152 15.07 10.71 4.50
CA ASN A 152 15.40 10.98 5.91
C ASN A 152 14.61 12.16 6.48
N ALA A 153 14.55 13.28 5.74
CA ALA A 153 13.77 14.45 6.15
C ALA A 153 12.27 14.15 6.26
N MET A 154 11.73 13.30 5.37
CA MET A 154 10.32 12.89 5.42
C MET A 154 10.01 11.94 6.57
N MET A 155 10.93 11.04 6.94
CA MET A 155 10.78 10.17 8.11
C MET A 155 10.87 10.97 9.43
N GLY A 156 11.66 12.05 9.44
CA GLY A 156 11.73 13.01 10.55
C GLY A 156 10.48 13.87 10.73
N LEU A 157 9.62 13.99 9.70
CA LEU A 157 8.27 14.53 9.86
C LEU A 157 7.43 13.50 10.61
N ARG A 158 7.40 13.62 11.94
CA ARG A 158 6.49 12.87 12.81
C ARG A 158 5.05 13.14 12.36
N PHE A 159 4.52 12.28 11.50
CA PHE A 159 3.09 12.01 11.54
C PHE A 159 2.86 11.38 12.90
N PRO A 160 1.88 11.86 13.69
CA PRO A 160 1.65 11.32 15.03
C PRO A 160 1.63 9.80 14.91
N HIS A 161 2.44 9.12 15.73
CA HIS A 161 2.39 7.68 15.90
C HIS A 161 0.98 7.32 16.36
N ALA A 162 0.06 7.25 15.42
CA ALA A 162 -1.21 6.62 15.64
C ALA A 162 -0.85 5.16 15.79
N GLN A 163 -0.91 4.67 17.04
CA GLN A 163 -1.48 3.35 17.27
C GLN A 163 -2.59 3.19 16.24
N GLY A 164 -2.49 2.17 15.37
CA GLY A 164 -3.36 1.99 14.21
C GLY A 164 -4.77 2.37 14.62
N PRO A 165 -5.41 3.32 13.93
CA PRO A 165 -6.45 4.09 14.57
C PRO A 165 -7.52 3.08 15.00
N ASN A 166 -7.78 3.02 16.31
CA ASN A 166 -8.97 2.41 16.86
C ASN A 166 -10.11 3.32 16.37
N LEU A 167 -10.43 3.21 15.08
CA LEU A 167 -11.56 3.88 14.45
C LEU A 167 -12.78 3.10 14.91
N SER A 168 -13.10 3.19 16.20
CA SER A 168 -14.49 3.11 16.58
C SER A 168 -15.12 4.36 15.96
N CYS A 169 -15.97 4.15 14.95
CA CYS A 169 -16.77 5.20 14.35
C CYS A 169 -17.79 5.68 15.38
N VAL A 170 -17.34 6.38 16.43
CA VAL A 170 -18.23 6.99 17.41
C VAL A 170 -18.66 8.31 16.82
N ALA A 171 -19.88 8.32 16.27
CA ALA A 171 -20.58 9.52 15.80
C ALA A 171 -20.73 10.50 16.98
N GLY A 172 -19.76 11.40 17.13
CA GLY A 172 -19.78 12.46 18.12
C GLY A 172 -20.01 13.82 17.46
N PRO A 173 -20.88 14.70 18.00
CA PRO A 173 -21.22 16.00 17.40
C PRO A 173 -20.06 17.03 17.37
N ARG A 174 -18.83 16.63 17.74
CA ARG A 174 -17.61 17.46 17.73
C ARG A 174 -16.46 16.89 16.90
N ALA A 175 -16.66 15.77 16.20
CA ALA A 175 -15.60 15.18 15.39
C ALA A 175 -15.33 16.04 14.14
N ARG A 176 -14.13 16.63 14.05
CA ARG A 176 -13.60 17.22 12.79
C ARG A 176 -13.25 16.17 11.73
N GLN A 177 -13.50 14.91 12.05
CA GLN A 177 -13.10 13.73 11.31
C GLN A 177 -14.37 13.00 10.90
N LYS A 178 -14.49 12.71 9.60
CA LYS A 178 -15.71 12.15 9.00
C LYS A 178 -15.48 10.69 8.64
N CYS A 179 -16.40 9.81 9.02
CA CYS A 179 -16.20 8.37 8.94
C CYS A 179 -17.25 7.69 8.06
N TYR A 180 -16.85 6.65 7.34
CA TYR A 180 -17.75 5.76 6.60
C TYR A 180 -17.10 4.39 6.42
N ASN A 181 -17.93 3.38 6.16
CA ASN A 181 -17.52 2.00 6.00
C ASN A 181 -17.97 1.49 4.63
N LEU A 182 -17.10 0.77 3.93
CA LEU A 182 -17.41 0.17 2.64
C LEU A 182 -17.17 -1.35 2.71
N PRO A 183 -18.23 -2.18 2.57
CA PRO A 183 -18.10 -3.62 2.57
C PRO A 183 -17.69 -4.13 1.18
N PHE A 184 -16.90 -5.20 1.17
CA PHE A 184 -16.45 -5.90 -0.03
C PHE A 184 -16.41 -7.41 0.21
N TYR A 185 -16.32 -8.16 -0.88
CA TYR A 185 -16.00 -9.57 -0.86
C TYR A 185 -14.66 -9.80 -1.56
N VAL A 186 -13.79 -10.57 -0.91
CA VAL A 186 -12.49 -10.93 -1.48
C VAL A 186 -12.68 -11.76 -2.74
N GLN A 187 -12.10 -11.31 -3.84
CA GLN A 187 -12.16 -12.01 -5.13
C GLN A 187 -10.99 -12.99 -5.27
N PRO A 188 -11.11 -14.04 -6.11
CA PRO A 188 -10.02 -15.00 -6.33
C PRO A 188 -8.70 -14.36 -6.78
N ASP A 189 -8.75 -13.33 -7.64
CA ASP A 189 -7.59 -12.61 -8.17
C ASP A 189 -6.96 -11.62 -7.16
N GLU A 190 -7.61 -11.43 -6.01
CA GLU A 190 -7.06 -10.65 -4.90
C GLU A 190 -6.20 -11.51 -3.95
N CYS A 191 -6.24 -12.84 -4.10
CA CYS A 191 -5.41 -13.76 -3.37
C CYS A 191 -4.06 -14.01 -4.07
N ASP A 192 -3.03 -14.41 -3.32
CA ASP A 192 -1.73 -14.77 -3.90
C ASP A 192 -1.80 -16.09 -4.68
N ASP A 193 -1.27 -16.07 -5.91
CA ASP A 193 -1.19 -17.23 -6.82
C ASP A 193 -0.17 -18.29 -6.35
N ALA A 194 0.70 -17.94 -5.39
CA ALA A 194 1.81 -18.76 -4.91
C ALA A 194 1.39 -19.91 -3.98
N GLY A 195 0.18 -20.46 -4.16
CA GLY A 195 -0.29 -21.66 -3.47
C GLY A 195 -0.91 -21.44 -2.09
N THR A 196 -0.93 -20.21 -1.57
CA THR A 196 -1.59 -19.90 -0.30
C THR A 196 -3.09 -19.62 -0.48
N ASN A 197 -3.51 -19.10 -1.63
CA ASN A 197 -4.91 -18.71 -1.92
C ASN A 197 -5.52 -17.79 -0.85
N PHE A 198 -4.69 -16.95 -0.23
CA PHE A 198 -5.10 -15.96 0.77
C PHE A 198 -4.87 -14.55 0.26
N LEU A 199 -5.64 -13.61 0.81
CA LEU A 199 -5.57 -12.19 0.51
C LEU A 199 -4.13 -11.67 0.53
N SER A 200 -3.68 -11.17 -0.62
CA SER A 200 -2.32 -10.63 -0.76
C SER A 200 -2.19 -9.23 -0.13
N ASN A 201 -1.00 -8.90 0.38
CA ASN A 201 -0.70 -7.53 0.84
C ASN A 201 -0.81 -6.50 -0.29
N ARG A 202 -0.65 -6.93 -1.55
CA ARG A 202 -0.93 -6.11 -2.75
C ARG A 202 -2.41 -5.70 -2.79
N SER A 203 -3.32 -6.63 -2.53
CA SER A 203 -4.76 -6.39 -2.62
C SER A 203 -5.28 -5.47 -1.52
N VAL A 204 -4.61 -5.41 -0.37
CA VAL A 204 -4.93 -4.41 0.68
C VAL A 204 -4.86 -2.99 0.13
N VAL A 205 -3.85 -2.68 -0.71
CA VAL A 205 -3.74 -1.37 -1.37
C VAL A 205 -4.96 -1.13 -2.26
N ASN A 206 -5.42 -2.13 -3.02
CA ASN A 206 -6.63 -2.03 -3.84
C ASN A 206 -7.89 -1.77 -2.99
N PHE A 207 -8.02 -2.42 -1.83
CA PHE A 207 -9.11 -2.14 -0.89
C PHE A 207 -9.07 -0.69 -0.40
N PHE A 208 -7.91 -0.18 -0.02
CA PHE A 208 -7.75 1.21 0.41
C PHE A 208 -8.08 2.20 -0.72
N GLU A 209 -7.63 1.93 -1.94
CA GLU A 209 -7.98 2.75 -3.10
C GLU A 209 -9.48 2.77 -3.39
N ARG A 210 -10.13 1.60 -3.42
CA ARG A 210 -11.59 1.48 -3.56
C ARG A 210 -12.33 2.13 -2.40
N GLY A 211 -11.75 2.05 -1.20
CA GLY A 211 -12.24 2.68 0.02
C GLY A 211 -12.38 4.19 -0.07
N ARG A 212 -11.80 4.85 -1.08
CA ARG A 212 -11.98 6.28 -1.35
C ARG A 212 -13.25 6.59 -2.17
N ASN A 213 -13.78 5.60 -2.87
CA ASN A 213 -14.88 5.78 -3.81
C ASN A 213 -16.23 5.69 -3.08
N LEU A 214 -16.62 6.79 -2.45
CA LEU A 214 -17.95 6.96 -1.89
C LEU A 214 -19.01 6.98 -2.99
N ILE A 215 -20.14 6.33 -2.73
CA ILE A 215 -21.33 6.40 -3.55
C ILE A 215 -22.32 7.34 -2.86
N ASP A 216 -22.80 8.32 -3.59
CA ASP A 216 -23.91 9.17 -3.18
C ASP A 216 -25.17 8.30 -3.03
N ALA A 217 -25.73 8.23 -1.82
CA ALA A 217 -26.89 7.40 -1.54
C ALA A 217 -28.16 7.87 -2.27
N ASP A 218 -28.28 9.18 -2.55
CA ASP A 218 -29.45 9.76 -3.19
C ASP A 218 -29.40 9.57 -4.71
N THR A 219 -28.20 9.63 -5.30
CA THR A 219 -28.03 9.56 -6.76
C THR A 219 -27.48 8.22 -7.27
N GLY A 220 -26.95 7.37 -6.39
CA GLY A 220 -26.25 6.13 -6.74
C GLY A 220 -24.94 6.36 -7.51
N LYS A 221 -24.50 7.61 -7.66
CA LYS A 221 -23.30 7.97 -8.43
C LYS A 221 -22.08 7.97 -7.52
N SER A 222 -20.95 7.58 -8.09
CA SER A 222 -19.64 7.80 -7.47
C SER A 222 -19.40 9.30 -7.24
N LEU A 223 -19.01 9.68 -6.02
CA LEU A 223 -18.62 11.06 -5.72
C LEU A 223 -17.39 11.49 -6.53
N LEU A 224 -16.48 10.55 -6.82
CA LEU A 224 -15.33 10.80 -7.72
C LEU A 224 -15.80 11.08 -9.16
N GLY A 225 -16.86 10.40 -9.60
CA GLY A 225 -17.50 10.68 -10.89
C GLY A 225 -18.09 12.09 -10.95
N ARG A 226 -18.81 12.51 -9.91
CA ARG A 226 -19.36 13.89 -9.82
C ARG A 226 -18.26 14.95 -9.85
N LEU A 227 -17.16 14.75 -9.13
CA LEU A 227 -16.01 15.67 -9.17
C LEU A 227 -15.43 15.80 -10.58
N LYS A 228 -15.31 14.68 -11.31
CA LYS A 228 -14.80 14.67 -12.69
C LYS A 228 -15.68 15.49 -13.63
N ASP A 229 -17.00 15.47 -13.43
CA ASP A 229 -17.96 16.28 -14.20
C ASP A 229 -17.83 17.78 -13.87
N GLU A 230 -17.46 18.12 -12.63
CA GLU A 230 -17.20 19.50 -12.18
C GLU A 230 -15.77 19.98 -12.49
N GLY A 231 -14.99 19.20 -13.25
CA GLY A 231 -13.64 19.57 -13.67
C GLY A 231 -12.57 19.43 -12.59
N GLN A 232 -12.83 18.68 -11.51
CA GLN A 232 -11.85 18.33 -10.49
C GLN A 232 -11.51 16.83 -10.53
N LEU A 233 -10.31 16.47 -10.08
CA LEU A 233 -9.89 15.09 -9.87
C LEU A 233 -9.29 14.93 -8.47
N ILE A 234 -9.50 13.75 -7.87
CA ILE A 234 -8.79 13.31 -6.68
C ILE A 234 -7.81 12.23 -7.11
N VAL A 235 -6.52 12.53 -7.02
CA VAL A 235 -5.44 11.60 -7.38
C VAL A 235 -4.72 11.11 -6.14
N VAL A 236 -4.34 9.83 -6.10
CA VAL A 236 -3.51 9.31 -5.01
C VAL A 236 -2.11 9.89 -5.18
N ALA A 237 -1.66 10.63 -4.19
CA ALA A 237 -0.31 11.19 -4.19
C ALA A 237 0.65 10.28 -3.40
N ARG A 238 0.16 9.63 -2.35
CA ARG A 238 1.01 8.89 -1.41
C ARG A 238 0.22 7.89 -0.56
N PHE A 239 0.82 6.74 -0.30
CA PHE A 239 0.46 5.86 0.82
C PHE A 239 1.45 6.04 1.96
N ASP A 240 0.93 6.05 3.18
CA ASP A 240 1.74 6.24 4.37
C ASP A 240 1.40 5.22 5.45
N ASN A 241 2.45 4.65 6.02
CA ASN A 241 2.40 3.78 7.19
C ASN A 241 1.31 2.70 7.08
N ILE A 242 1.22 2.04 5.92
CA ILE A 242 0.34 0.88 5.72
C ILE A 242 0.98 -0.29 6.47
N LYS A 243 0.42 -0.59 7.63
CA LYS A 243 0.78 -1.74 8.46
C LYS A 243 -0.15 -2.89 8.11
N PHE A 244 0.44 -4.02 7.76
CA PHE A 244 -0.30 -5.27 7.62
C PHE A 244 -0.41 -5.89 9.01
N GLY A 245 -1.62 -6.35 9.38
CA GLY A 245 -1.85 -7.00 10.66
C GLY A 245 -1.00 -8.25 10.80
N GLN A 246 -0.55 -8.55 12.03
CA GLN A 246 0.15 -9.80 12.30
C GLN A 246 -0.81 -10.96 12.02
N ARG A 247 -0.45 -11.76 11.02
CA ARG A 247 -1.34 -12.61 10.22
C ARG A 247 -2.33 -11.78 9.38
N PRO A 248 -2.22 -11.77 8.04
CA PRO A 248 -3.45 -11.92 7.29
C PRO A 248 -4.03 -13.24 7.80
N HIS A 249 -5.18 -13.17 8.48
CA HIS A 249 -6.02 -14.34 8.59
C HIS A 249 -6.04 -14.99 7.21
N ARG A 250 -6.07 -16.31 7.16
CA ARG A 250 -6.26 -17.10 5.95
C ARG A 250 -7.58 -16.69 5.29
N VAL A 251 -7.60 -15.50 4.67
CA VAL A 251 -8.75 -14.79 4.16
C VAL A 251 -8.80 -15.21 2.71
N GLY A 252 -9.54 -16.29 2.49
CA GLY A 252 -9.75 -16.83 1.16
C GLY A 252 -10.81 -16.05 0.39
N PRO A 253 -11.02 -16.42 -0.88
CA PRO A 253 -12.07 -15.85 -1.72
C PRO A 253 -13.46 -15.99 -1.08
N GLY A 254 -14.30 -14.98 -1.26
CA GLY A 254 -15.65 -14.90 -0.71
C GLY A 254 -15.73 -14.50 0.77
N ALA A 255 -14.60 -14.23 1.42
CA ALA A 255 -14.59 -13.60 2.74
C ALA A 255 -15.14 -12.16 2.65
N LYS A 256 -15.96 -11.77 3.63
CA LYS A 256 -16.48 -10.40 3.73
C LYS A 256 -15.48 -9.55 4.48
N VAL A 257 -15.05 -8.47 3.84
CA VAL A 257 -14.15 -7.47 4.44
C VAL A 257 -14.79 -6.10 4.40
N GLU A 258 -14.34 -5.20 5.28
CA GLU A 258 -14.84 -3.84 5.36
C GLU A 258 -13.68 -2.85 5.44
N VAL A 259 -13.69 -1.84 4.58
CA VAL A 259 -12.78 -0.70 4.69
C VAL A 259 -13.45 0.39 5.49
N ARG A 260 -12.96 0.62 6.71
CA ARG A 260 -13.38 1.72 7.57
C ARG A 260 -12.47 2.90 7.31
N THR A 261 -13.06 4.01 6.87
CA THR A 261 -12.32 5.21 6.46
C THR A 261 -12.74 6.40 7.30
N ALA A 262 -11.75 7.17 7.72
CA ALA A 262 -11.94 8.49 8.28
C ALA A 262 -11.18 9.55 7.46
N ILE A 263 -11.84 10.63 7.03
CA ILE A 263 -11.24 11.65 6.16
C ILE A 263 -10.88 12.90 6.96
N SER A 264 -9.69 13.42 6.69
CA SER A 264 -9.21 14.74 7.12
C SER A 264 -8.84 15.62 5.93
N LEU A 265 -9.21 16.91 5.97
CA LEU A 265 -8.80 17.91 4.98
C LEU A 265 -7.50 18.58 5.40
N LEU A 266 -6.52 18.62 4.51
CA LEU A 266 -5.20 19.21 4.76
C LEU A 266 -4.89 20.34 3.77
N ASN A 267 -3.85 21.12 4.05
CA ASN A 267 -3.25 22.10 3.14
C ASN A 267 -4.28 23.00 2.42
N LYS A 268 -5.03 23.80 3.19
CA LYS A 268 -6.08 24.68 2.65
C LYS A 268 -7.09 23.93 1.76
N LYS A 269 -7.40 22.67 2.12
CA LYS A 269 -8.37 21.79 1.45
C LYS A 269 -7.93 21.33 0.05
N THR A 270 -6.65 21.44 -0.31
CA THR A 270 -6.11 20.90 -1.56
C THR A 270 -5.68 19.43 -1.44
N GLN A 271 -5.75 18.86 -0.23
CA GLN A 271 -5.37 17.48 0.06
C GLN A 271 -6.38 16.80 0.98
N LEU A 272 -6.59 15.51 0.72
CA LEU A 272 -7.44 14.63 1.53
C LEU A 272 -6.58 13.53 2.12
N MET A 273 -6.60 13.39 3.45
CA MET A 273 -5.99 12.26 4.13
C MET A 273 -7.09 11.27 4.51
N HIS A 274 -7.07 10.09 3.90
CA HIS A 274 -7.94 8.97 4.26
C HIS A 274 -7.20 8.10 5.28
N HIS A 275 -7.67 8.08 6.51
CA HIS A 275 -7.23 7.18 7.57
C HIS A 275 -8.03 5.90 7.41
N GLN A 276 -7.39 4.81 6.97
CA GLN A 276 -8.10 3.60 6.58
C GLN A 276 -7.67 2.40 7.39
N SER A 277 -8.63 1.50 7.59
CA SER A 277 -8.40 0.18 8.17
C SER A 277 -9.26 -0.85 7.46
N LEU A 278 -8.68 -2.01 7.18
CA LEU A 278 -9.35 -3.14 6.54
C LEU A 278 -9.65 -4.19 7.60
N TRP A 279 -10.91 -4.60 7.70
CA TRP A 279 -11.38 -5.55 8.71
C TRP A 279 -11.99 -6.78 8.05
N LEU A 280 -11.68 -7.97 8.56
CA LEU A 280 -12.44 -9.18 8.30
C LEU A 280 -13.69 -9.17 9.16
N ILE A 281 -14.85 -9.25 8.53
CA ILE A 281 -16.13 -9.25 9.24
C ILE A 281 -16.51 -10.69 9.56
N SER A 282 -16.75 -10.97 10.85
CA SER A 282 -17.19 -12.31 11.29
C SER A 282 -18.54 -12.67 10.64
N ARG A 283 -18.67 -13.91 10.15
CA ARG A 283 -19.85 -14.36 9.37
C ARG A 283 -21.11 -14.55 10.21
N ASP A 284 -21.03 -14.50 11.53
CA ASP A 284 -22.15 -14.89 12.38
C ASP A 284 -22.93 -13.66 12.84
N GLY A 285 -23.81 -13.19 11.95
CA GLY A 285 -24.95 -12.32 12.30
C GLY A 285 -25.98 -13.00 13.21
N THR A 286 -25.62 -14.11 13.88
CA THR A 286 -26.47 -14.89 14.80
C THR A 286 -26.34 -14.44 16.25
N GLY A 287 -25.55 -13.41 16.56
CA GLY A 287 -25.47 -12.89 17.93
C GLY A 287 -24.84 -13.87 18.93
N GLU A 288 -24.15 -14.91 18.46
CA GLU A 288 -23.26 -15.68 19.32
C GLU A 288 -22.01 -14.84 19.59
N ALA A 289 -22.02 -14.21 20.76
CA ALA A 289 -20.91 -13.44 21.29
C ALA A 289 -19.63 -14.28 21.32
N GLY A 290 -18.67 -14.02 20.42
CA GLY A 290 -17.41 -14.75 20.46
C GLY A 290 -16.36 -14.51 19.37
N ARG A 291 -16.64 -13.79 18.27
CA ARG A 291 -15.58 -13.40 17.32
C ARG A 291 -15.69 -11.94 16.93
N ASP A 292 -14.84 -11.12 17.55
CA ASP A 292 -14.62 -9.74 17.18
C ASP A 292 -14.12 -9.65 15.72
N ASP A 293 -14.52 -8.59 15.01
CA ASP A 293 -13.95 -8.28 13.70
C ASP A 293 -12.43 -8.21 13.79
N VAL A 294 -11.74 -8.71 12.77
CA VAL A 294 -10.28 -8.76 12.82
C VAL A 294 -9.65 -7.70 11.92
N LEU A 295 -8.77 -6.87 12.50
CA LEU A 295 -7.98 -5.90 11.75
C LEU A 295 -6.95 -6.61 10.87
N LEU A 296 -7.13 -6.50 9.55
CA LEU A 296 -6.22 -7.05 8.54
C LEU A 296 -5.12 -6.06 8.15
N ALA A 297 -5.42 -4.76 8.10
CA ALA A 297 -4.45 -3.72 7.79
C ALA A 297 -4.92 -2.34 8.24
N SER A 298 -3.99 -1.41 8.42
CA SER A 298 -4.31 0.01 8.65
C SER A 298 -3.26 0.91 8.02
N GLY A 299 -3.64 2.12 7.64
CA GLY A 299 -2.70 3.09 7.08
C GLY A 299 -3.37 4.37 6.62
N PHE A 300 -2.63 5.16 5.85
CA PHE A 300 -3.13 6.43 5.32
C PHE A 300 -2.99 6.48 3.80
N VAL A 301 -4.00 7.04 3.14
CA VAL A 301 -3.98 7.38 1.72
C VAL A 301 -4.10 8.88 1.59
N LEU A 302 -3.03 9.53 1.18
CA LEU A 302 -3.01 10.95 0.89
C LEU A 302 -3.35 11.16 -0.57
N CYS A 303 -4.42 11.91 -0.80
CA CYS A 303 -4.84 12.32 -2.13
C CYS A 303 -4.65 13.82 -2.33
N ALA A 304 -4.34 14.22 -3.55
CA ALA A 304 -4.34 15.61 -3.98
C ALA A 304 -5.62 15.92 -4.77
N CYS A 305 -6.23 17.05 -4.47
CA CYS A 305 -7.32 17.62 -5.24
C CYS A 305 -6.72 18.48 -6.34
N VAL A 306 -6.96 18.15 -7.60
CA VAL A 306 -6.38 18.85 -8.74
C VAL A 306 -7.45 19.27 -9.75
N ASN A 307 -7.15 20.35 -10.47
CA ASN A 307 -7.94 20.71 -11.63
C ASN A 307 -7.74 19.69 -12.76
N ARG A 308 -8.81 19.23 -13.39
CA ARG A 308 -8.76 18.21 -14.45
C ARG A 308 -7.98 18.64 -15.70
N GLY A 309 -8.01 19.93 -16.05
CA GLY A 309 -7.34 20.46 -17.23
C GLY A 309 -5.85 20.72 -17.00
N GLU A 310 -5.51 21.37 -15.88
CA GLU A 310 -4.14 21.82 -15.60
C GLU A 310 -3.35 20.88 -14.68
N MET A 311 -4.01 19.91 -14.03
CA MET A 311 -3.43 19.04 -13.00
C MET A 311 -2.79 19.79 -11.83
N LYS A 312 -3.15 21.06 -11.63
CA LYS A 312 -2.66 21.90 -10.52
C LYS A 312 -3.50 21.69 -9.27
N PRO A 313 -2.88 21.74 -8.07
CA PRO A 313 -3.59 21.66 -6.81
C PRO A 313 -4.68 22.73 -6.70
N MET A 314 -5.87 22.32 -6.27
CA MET A 314 -6.99 23.25 -6.02
C MET A 314 -7.81 22.80 -4.80
N PRO A 315 -8.48 23.73 -4.09
CA PRO A 315 -9.36 23.35 -3.00
C PRO A 315 -10.51 22.46 -3.47
N ILE A 316 -10.86 21.45 -2.67
CA ILE A 316 -12.03 20.63 -2.95
C ILE A 316 -13.32 21.46 -2.89
N VAL A 317 -14.29 21.11 -3.76
CA VAL A 317 -15.63 21.71 -3.79
C VAL A 317 -16.34 21.63 -2.44
N SER A 318 -17.12 22.66 -2.10
CA SER A 318 -17.75 22.80 -0.78
C SER A 318 -18.77 21.73 -0.47
N TRP A 319 -19.55 21.27 -1.45
CA TRP A 319 -20.58 20.24 -1.24
C TRP A 319 -19.99 18.89 -0.83
N TRP A 320 -18.71 18.62 -1.16
CA TRP A 320 -18.02 17.42 -0.68
C TRP A 320 -17.91 17.43 0.85
N GLU A 321 -17.74 18.62 1.43
CA GLU A 321 -17.78 18.79 2.87
C GLU A 321 -19.19 18.51 3.41
N ASP A 322 -20.23 18.95 2.74
CA ASP A 322 -21.60 18.72 3.22
C ASP A 322 -21.96 17.22 3.17
N MET A 323 -21.67 16.53 2.06
CA MET A 323 -22.03 15.11 1.88
C MET A 323 -21.27 14.17 2.81
N THR A 324 -19.97 14.40 3.01
CA THR A 324 -19.18 13.57 3.94
C THR A 324 -19.67 13.72 5.40
N SER A 325 -20.40 14.79 5.72
CA SER A 325 -20.98 15.00 7.05
C SER A 325 -22.23 14.16 7.30
N ALA A 326 -22.96 13.77 6.24
CA ALA A 326 -24.16 12.95 6.33
C ALA A 326 -23.86 11.46 6.64
N PHE A 327 -22.72 10.95 6.17
CA PHE A 327 -22.33 9.54 6.38
C PHE A 327 -21.98 9.19 7.83
N CYS A 328 -21.67 10.16 8.68
CA CYS A 328 -21.42 9.94 10.11
C CYS A 328 -22.67 9.54 10.91
N GLY A 329 -23.87 9.56 10.31
CA GLY A 329 -25.14 9.26 10.97
C GLY A 329 -25.86 8.00 10.48
N MET A 330 -25.34 7.29 9.47
CA MET A 330 -25.99 6.10 8.92
C MET A 330 -25.31 4.82 9.42
N SER A 331 -25.63 4.43 10.65
CA SER A 331 -25.57 3.02 11.04
C SER A 331 -26.82 2.33 10.47
N THR A 332 -26.63 1.45 9.48
CA THR A 332 -27.64 0.43 9.14
C THR A 332 -27.21 -0.90 9.73
#